data_AF-A0A5K1FQC3-F1
#
_entry.id   AF-A0A5K1FQC3-F1
#
_cell.length_a   1.000
_cell.length_b   1.000
_cell.length_c   1.000
_cell.angle_alpha   90.00
_cell.angle_beta   90.00
_cell.angle_gamma   90.00
#
_symmetry.space_group_name_H-M   'P 1'
#
loop_
_entity.id
_entity.type
_entity.pdbx_description
1 polymer ?
#
loop_
_entity_poly.entity_id
_entity_poly.type
_entity_poly.pdbx_seq_one_letter_code
_entity_poly.pdbx_strand_id
1 'polypeptide(L)' 'ACIELLDEENITIPSWICFSSIDGEHAASGESFKDCLDILNKSEKVNAVGINCTPPHLIENLILMFRK' A
#
# COMPACT_ATOMS: atom_id res chain seq x y z
N ALA A 1 8.81 7.54 4.71
CA ALA A 1 8.97 7.02 6.08
C ALA A 1 9.19 5.51 6.12
N CYS A 2 8.16 4.65 6.05
CA CYS A 2 8.36 3.20 6.24
C CYS A 2 9.31 2.57 5.22
N ILE A 3 9.22 2.93 3.94
CA ILE A 3 10.09 2.42 2.88
C ILE A 3 11.55 2.81 3.13
N GLU A 4 11.80 4.08 3.42
CA GLU A 4 13.14 4.61 3.71
C GLU A 4 13.77 3.86 4.89
N LEU A 5 12.99 3.60 5.95
CA LEU A 5 13.46 2.81 7.10
C LEU A 5 13.83 1.36 6.74
N LEU A 6 13.15 0.73 5.79
CA LEU A 6 13.52 -0.62 5.34
C LEU A 6 14.91 -0.63 4.67
N ASP A 7 15.24 0.43 3.96
CA ASP A 7 16.54 0.60 3.30
C ASP A 7 17.64 1.00 4.31
N GLU A 8 17.35 1.97 5.18
CA GLU A 8 18.28 2.46 6.22
C GLU A 8 18.71 1.34 7.19
N GLU A 9 17.76 0.51 7.63
CA GLU A 9 18.02 -0.61 8.54
C GLU A 9 18.52 -1.87 7.81
N ASN A 10 18.71 -1.80 6.49
CA ASN A 10 19.11 -2.92 5.64
C ASN A 10 18.29 -4.20 5.90
N ILE A 11 16.97 -4.05 5.99
CA ILE A 11 16.08 -5.17 6.26
C ILE A 11 16.16 -6.17 5.11
N THR A 12 16.41 -7.43 5.42
CA THR A 12 16.51 -8.53 4.44
C THR A 12 15.28 -9.41 4.40
N ILE A 13 14.34 -9.20 5.34
CA ILE A 13 13.09 -9.94 5.43
C ILE A 13 12.09 -9.29 4.46
N PRO A 14 11.38 -10.08 3.63
CA PRO A 14 10.31 -9.57 2.79
C PRO A 14 9.24 -8.83 3.60
N SER A 15 8.80 -7.68 3.10
CA SER A 15 7.76 -6.88 3.75
C SER A 15 6.51 -6.74 2.88
N TRP A 16 5.37 -6.50 3.52
CA TRP A 16 4.19 -5.97 2.85
C TRP A 16 3.80 -4.63 3.46
N ILE A 17 3.13 -3.79 2.68
CA ILE A 17 2.47 -2.58 3.17
C ILE A 17 0.98 -2.70 2.94
N CYS A 18 0.18 -2.53 4.00
CA CYS A 18 -1.28 -2.53 3.89
C CYS A 18 -1.84 -1.13 4.09
N PHE A 19 -2.85 -0.79 3.30
CA PHE A 19 -3.62 0.43 3.44
C PHE A 19 -5.02 0.18 4.00
N SER A 20 -5.62 1.21 4.57
CA SER A 20 -7.06 1.28 4.81
C SER A 20 -7.67 2.40 3.97
N SER A 21 -8.96 2.24 3.63
CA SER A 21 -9.74 3.23 2.89
C SER A 21 -11.10 3.45 3.53
N ILE A 22 -11.62 4.66 3.39
CA ILE A 22 -12.97 5.03 3.81
C ILE A 22 -13.89 5.19 2.59
N ASP A 23 -13.35 5.63 1.46
CA ASP A 23 -14.10 6.00 0.25
C ASP A 23 -13.85 5.08 -0.96
N GLY A 24 -12.82 4.23 -0.91
CA GLY A 24 -12.46 3.34 -2.01
C GLY A 24 -11.54 3.98 -3.06
N GLU A 25 -11.04 5.19 -2.82
CA GLU A 25 -10.20 5.95 -3.77
C GLU A 25 -8.91 6.45 -3.13
N HIS A 26 -8.94 6.76 -1.83
CA HIS A 26 -7.82 7.32 -1.09
C HIS A 26 -7.44 6.43 0.09
N ALA A 27 -6.17 6.52 0.49
CA ALA A 27 -5.73 6.06 1.79
C ALA A 27 -6.47 6.83 2.88
N ALA A 28 -6.59 6.25 4.08
CA ALA A 28 -7.27 6.91 5.20
C ALA A 28 -6.68 8.30 5.58
N SER A 29 -5.44 8.58 5.19
CA SER A 29 -4.75 9.86 5.35
C SER A 29 -5.04 10.89 4.23
N GLY A 30 -5.74 10.48 3.16
CA GLY A 30 -6.22 11.35 2.08
C GLY A 30 -5.41 11.29 0.78
N GLU A 31 -4.25 10.63 0.76
CA GLU A 31 -3.46 10.45 -0.45
C GLU A 31 -4.14 9.50 -1.44
N SER A 32 -3.95 9.75 -2.73
CA SER A 32 -4.44 8.85 -3.77
C SER A 32 -3.67 7.54 -3.75
N PHE A 33 -4.35 6.41 -3.98
CA PHE A 33 -3.67 5.12 -4.05
C PHE A 33 -2.67 5.05 -5.20
N LYS A 34 -2.91 5.77 -6.30
CA LYS A 34 -1.97 5.85 -7.41
C LYS A 34 -0.62 6.41 -6.94
N ASP A 35 -0.61 7.53 -6.23
CA ASP A 35 0.63 8.15 -5.77
C ASP A 35 1.34 7.26 -4.73
N CYS A 36 0.59 6.63 -3.83
CA CYS A 36 1.15 5.67 -2.88
C CYS A 36 1.81 4.47 -3.57
N LEU A 37 1.14 3.87 -4.56
CA LEU A 37 1.66 2.71 -5.30
C LEU A 37 2.84 3.09 -6.20
N ASP A 38 2.82 4.28 -6.82
CA ASP A 38 3.95 4.79 -7.63
C ASP A 38 5.24 4.92 -6.80
N ILE A 39 5.13 5.19 -5.49
CA ILE A 39 6.27 5.21 -4.56
C ILE A 39 6.66 3.78 -4.16
N LEU A 40 5.70 2.94 -3.76
CA LEU A 40 5.95 1.57 -3.30
C LEU A 40 6.57 0.68 -4.39
N ASN A 41 6.12 0.81 -5.63
CA ASN A 41 6.62 0.04 -6.77
C ASN A 41 8.10 0.32 -7.12
N LYS A 42 8.69 1.37 -6.54
CA LYS A 42 10.13 1.67 -6.69
C LYS A 42 10.99 0.97 -5.64
N SER A 43 10.39 0.40 -4.60
CA SER A 43 11.11 -0.29 -3.54
C SER A 43 11.30 -1.78 -3.86
N GLU A 44 12.53 -2.26 -3.72
CA GLU A 44 12.82 -3.70 -3.82
C GLU A 44 12.53 -4.45 -2.51
N LYS A 45 12.28 -3.73 -1.41
CA LYS A 45 12.05 -4.29 -0.06
C LYS A 45 10.58 -4.58 0.23
N VAL A 46 9.66 -4.02 -0.55
CA VAL A 46 8.21 -4.23 -0.43
C VAL A 46 7.78 -5.25 -1.48
N ASN A 47 7.45 -6.46 -1.05
CA ASN A 47 7.11 -7.57 -1.95
C ASN A 47 5.62 -7.67 -2.24
N ALA A 48 4.79 -7.06 -1.40
CA ALA A 48 3.35 -7.08 -1.56
C ALA A 48 2.72 -5.79 -1.01
N VAL A 49 1.57 -5.44 -1.60
CA VAL A 49 0.68 -4.40 -1.10
C VAL A 49 -0.68 -5.02 -0.82
N GLY A 50 -1.34 -4.54 0.24
CA GLY A 50 -2.61 -5.10 0.68
C GLY A 50 -3.55 -4.04 1.22
N ILE A 51 -4.73 -4.51 1.62
CA ILE A 51 -5.79 -3.67 2.17
C ILE A 51 -6.35 -4.35 3.41
N ASN A 52 -6.45 -3.61 4.50
CA ASN A 52 -7.05 -4.07 5.75
C ASN A 52 -7.96 -2.98 6.35
N CYS A 53 -8.77 -3.37 7.33
CA CYS A 53 -9.61 -2.44 8.10
C CYS A 53 -10.42 -1.45 7.22
N THR A 54 -10.93 -1.94 6.09
CA THR A 54 -11.70 -1.17 5.10
C THR A 54 -13.09 -1.79 4.99
N PRO A 55 -14.17 -0.99 4.81
CA PRO A 55 -15.52 -1.51 4.62
C PRO A 55 -15.56 -2.64 3.56
N PRO A 56 -16.15 -3.82 3.87
CA PRO A 56 -16.07 -4.98 2.98
C PRO A 56 -16.55 -4.74 1.54
N HIS A 57 -17.54 -3.86 1.36
CA HIS A 57 -18.09 -3.54 0.03
C HIS A 57 -17.13 -2.74 -0.87
N LEU A 58 -16.04 -2.19 -0.33
CA LEU A 58 -15.01 -1.48 -1.10
C LEU A 58 -13.84 -2.38 -1.52
N ILE A 59 -13.68 -3.55 -0.87
CA ILE A 59 -12.49 -4.40 -1.01
C ILE A 59 -12.28 -4.89 -2.45
N GLU A 60 -13.34 -5.34 -3.13
CA GLU A 60 -13.22 -5.87 -4.50
C GLU A 60 -12.70 -4.80 -5.47
N ASN A 61 -13.29 -3.61 -5.46
CA ASN A 61 -12.88 -2.50 -6.31
C ASN A 61 -11.44 -2.08 -6.04
N LEU A 62 -11.04 -2.03 -4.78
CA LEU A 62 -9.68 -1.66 -4.41
C LEU A 62 -8.65 -2.73 -4.81
N ILE A 63 -8.98 -4.03 -4.67
CA ILE A 63 -8.11 -5.11 -5.18
C ILE A 63 -7.93 -4.99 -6.69
N LEU A 64 -9.01 -4.71 -7.44
CA LEU A 64 -8.93 -4.50 -8.89
C LEU A 64 -8.10 -3.26 -9.25
N MET A 65 -8.14 -2.20 -8.43
CA MET A 65 -7.30 -1.02 -8.59
C MET A 65 -5.82 -1.34 -8.37
N PHE A 66 -5.49 -2.08 -7.30
CA PHE A 66 -4.11 -2.38 -6.91
C PHE A 66 -3.43 -3.41 -7.81
N ARG A 67 -4.19 -4.17 -8.60
CA ARG A 67 -3.66 -5.15 -9.56
C ARG A 67 -3.19 -4.55 -10.89
N LYS A 68 -3.44 -3.27 -11.13
CA LYS A 68 -3.01 -2.55 -12.34
C LYS A 68 -1.58 -2.04 -12.19
#